data_AF-A0A7W2KHV0-F1
#
_entry.id   AF-A0A7W2KHV0-F1
#
_cell.length_a   1.000
_cell.length_b   1.000
_cell.length_c   1.000
_cell.angle_alpha   90.00
_cell.angle_beta   90.00
_cell.angle_gamma   90.00
#
_symmetry.space_group_name_H-M   'P 1'
#
loop_
_entity.id
_entity.type
_entity.pdbx_description
1 polymer ?
#
loop_
_entity_poly.entity_id
_entity_poly.type
_entity_poly.pdbx_seq_one_letter_code
_entity_poly.pdbx_strand_id
1 'polypeptide(L)' 'MLKIVPDPPHKVLSLEDALIQATEYALCGATVVHQAILLQPKSPVSILMMTSMHELETLRALLESALAQLQVPAESSTSH' A
#
# COMPACT_ATOMS: atom_id res chain seq x y z
N MET A 1 -1.20 45.12 13.48
CA MET A 1 -2.25 44.25 12.91
C MET A 1 -1.58 42.94 12.49
N LEU A 2 -1.78 41.87 13.24
CA LEU A 2 -1.29 40.54 12.87
C LEU A 2 -2.29 39.96 11.86
N LYS A 3 -1.90 39.85 10.59
CA LYS A 3 -2.68 39.07 9.62
C LYS A 3 -2.66 37.62 10.12
N ILE A 4 -3.82 37.08 10.44
CA ILE A 4 -3.98 35.64 10.70
C ILE A 4 -3.64 34.96 9.37
N VAL A 5 -2.43 34.43 9.28
CA VAL A 5 -2.04 33.55 8.18
C VAL A 5 -2.66 32.20 8.50
N PRO A 6 -3.55 31.64 7.66
CA PRO A 6 -4.02 30.29 7.85
C PRO A 6 -2.80 29.37 7.87
N ASP A 7 -2.73 28.46 8.84
CA ASP A 7 -1.68 27.45 8.85
C ASP A 7 -1.67 26.73 7.49
N PRO A 8 -0.47 26.44 6.94
CA PRO A 8 -0.36 25.74 5.67
C PRO A 8 -1.14 24.42 5.78
N PRO A 9 -1.86 24.00 4.73
CA PRO A 9 -2.66 22.80 4.79
C PRO A 9 -1.76 21.63 5.19
N HIS A 10 -1.96 21.13 6.41
CA HIS A 10 -1.35 19.87 6.83
C HIS A 10 -1.88 18.83 5.85
N LYS A 11 -0.99 18.31 4.99
CA LYS A 11 -1.31 17.19 4.11
C LYS A 11 -1.41 15.95 5.00
N VAL A 12 -2.49 15.87 5.78
CA VAL A 12 -2.89 14.65 6.45
C VAL A 12 -3.35 13.75 5.33
N LEU A 13 -2.47 12.85 4.89
CA LEU A 13 -2.88 11.79 3.97
C LEU A 13 -4.05 11.07 4.64
N SER A 14 -5.18 10.94 3.93
CA SER A 14 -6.24 10.07 4.41
C SER A 14 -5.65 8.68 4.63
N LEU A 15 -6.18 7.92 5.59
CA LEU A 15 -5.80 6.52 5.73
C LEU A 15 -6.00 5.76 4.41
N GLU A 16 -7.05 6.10 3.66
CA GLU A 16 -7.30 5.57 2.33
C GLU A 16 -6.18 5.91 1.35
N ASP A 17 -5.79 7.19 1.25
CA ASP A 17 -4.67 7.62 0.40
C ASP A 17 -3.36 6.92 0.77
N ALA A 18 -3.12 6.71 2.07
CA ALA A 18 -1.93 6.01 2.57
C ALA A 18 -1.93 4.53 2.19
N LEU A 19 -3.08 3.87 2.24
CA LEU A 19 -3.22 2.48 1.83
C LEU A 19 -3.14 2.31 0.31
N ILE A 20 -3.68 3.25 -0.48
CA ILE A 20 -3.49 3.30 -1.93
C ILE A 20 -2.00 3.39 -2.25
N GLN A 21 -1.31 4.36 -1.64
CA GLN A 21 0.11 4.56 -1.86
C GLN A 21 0.95 3.36 -1.40
N ALA A 22 0.61 2.74 -0.27
CA ALA A 22 1.28 1.52 0.20
C ALA A 22 1.11 0.35 -0.78
N THR A 23 -0.07 0.24 -1.41
CA THR A 23 -0.36 -0.80 -2.43
C THR A 23 0.52 -0.59 -3.66
N GLU A 24 0.69 0.65 -4.12
CA GLU A 24 1.60 0.99 -5.23
C GLU A 24 3.06 0.65 -4.90
N TYR A 25 3.51 0.94 -3.67
CA TYR A 25 4.87 0.57 -3.25
C TYR A 25 5.06 -0.95 -3.16
N ALA A 26 4.08 -1.70 -2.66
CA ALA A 26 4.13 -3.16 -2.63
C ALA A 26 4.25 -3.75 -4.04
N LEU A 27 3.49 -3.23 -5.00
CA LEU A 27 3.56 -3.62 -6.41
C LEU A 27 4.94 -3.30 -7.04
N CYS A 28 5.45 -2.10 -6.77
CA CYS A 28 6.78 -1.68 -7.25
C CYS A 28 7.87 -2.61 -6.70
N GLY A 29 7.84 -2.88 -5.38
CA GLY A 29 8.75 -3.83 -4.74
C GLY A 29 8.67 -5.22 -5.37
N ALA A 30 7.46 -5.75 -5.57
CA ALA A 30 7.26 -7.06 -6.19
C ALA A 30 7.84 -7.12 -7.60
N THR A 31 7.67 -6.06 -8.38
CA THR A 31 8.21 -5.95 -9.75
C THR A 31 9.74 -5.98 -9.74
N VAL A 32 10.38 -5.24 -8.82
CA VAL A 32 11.85 -5.24 -8.68
C VAL A 32 12.37 -6.62 -8.31
N VAL A 33 11.73 -7.28 -7.33
CA VAL A 33 12.11 -8.64 -6.89
C VAL A 33 11.94 -9.64 -8.03
N HIS A 34 10.80 -9.60 -8.73
CA HIS A 34 10.54 -10.45 -9.88
C HIS A 34 11.61 -10.25 -10.97
N GLN A 35 11.97 -9.00 -11.29
CA GLN A 35 13.02 -8.72 -12.27
C GLN A 35 14.39 -9.24 -11.79
N ALA A 36 14.72 -9.11 -10.52
CA ALA A 36 15.97 -9.63 -9.96
C ALA A 36 16.05 -11.16 -10.07
N ILE A 37 14.94 -11.87 -9.84
CA ILE A 37 14.84 -13.32 -10.04
C ILE A 37 15.08 -13.67 -11.51
N LEU A 38 14.47 -12.96 -12.45
CA LEU A 38 14.64 -13.20 -13.89
C LEU A 38 16.08 -12.99 -14.38
N LEU A 39 16.82 -12.06 -13.78
CA LEU A 39 18.22 -11.81 -14.15
C LEU A 39 19.14 -12.97 -13.75
N GLN A 40 18.88 -13.66 -12.64
CA GLN A 40 19.72 -14.77 -12.16
C GLN A 40 18.89 -15.90 -11.51
N PRO A 41 18.05 -16.63 -12.26
CA PRO A 41 16.98 -17.48 -11.71
C PRO A 41 17.44 -18.66 -10.85
N LYS A 42 18.72 -19.04 -10.91
CA LYS A 42 19.29 -20.17 -10.15
C LYS A 42 20.31 -19.75 -9.09
N SER A 43 20.45 -18.46 -8.81
CA SER A 43 21.33 -18.00 -7.74
C SER A 43 20.70 -18.31 -6.36
N PRO A 44 21.50 -18.59 -5.32
CA PRO A 44 20.98 -18.72 -3.96
C PRO A 44 20.18 -17.48 -3.51
N VAL A 45 20.59 -16.29 -3.97
CA VAL A 45 19.88 -15.03 -3.70
C VAL A 45 18.50 -15.04 -4.35
N SER A 46 18.36 -15.47 -5.60
CA SER A 46 17.06 -15.51 -6.28
C SER A 46 16.08 -16.50 -5.65
N ILE A 47 16.59 -17.60 -5.09
CA ILE A 47 15.76 -18.54 -4.30
C ILE A 47 15.20 -17.84 -3.05
N LEU A 48 16.01 -17.03 -2.36
CA LEU A 48 15.54 -16.22 -1.22
C LEU A 48 14.60 -15.09 -1.66
N MET A 49 14.83 -14.51 -2.84
CA MET A 49 13.96 -13.47 -3.41
C MET A 49 12.57 -13.99 -3.75
N MET A 50 12.40 -15.28 -4.09
CA MET A 50 11.07 -15.88 -4.27
C MET A 50 10.21 -15.77 -3.01
N THR A 51 10.80 -15.91 -1.82
CA THR A 51 10.09 -15.68 -0.55
C THR A 51 9.69 -14.21 -0.42
N SER A 52 10.60 -13.28 -0.74
CA SER A 52 10.28 -11.84 -0.71
C SER A 52 9.15 -11.48 -1.67
N MET A 53 9.10 -12.11 -2.85
CA MET A 53 8.02 -11.95 -3.82
C MET A 53 6.68 -12.40 -3.23
N HIS A 54 6.64 -13.57 -2.58
CA HIS A 54 5.44 -14.08 -1.92
C HIS A 54 4.94 -13.18 -0.77
N GLU A 55 5.86 -12.68 0.06
CA GLU A 55 5.52 -11.75 1.15
C GLU A 55 4.96 -10.43 0.61
N LEU A 56 5.50 -9.92 -0.50
CA LEU A 56 5.03 -8.70 -1.14
C LEU A 56 3.64 -8.87 -1.79
N GLU A 57 3.36 -10.04 -2.37
CA GLU A 57 2.03 -10.39 -2.88
C GLU A 57 1.00 -10.48 -1.75
N THR A 58 1.37 -11.15 -0.65
CA THR A 58 0.53 -11.27 0.55
C THR A 58 0.25 -9.89 1.16
N LEU A 59 1.27 -9.05 1.30
CA LEU A 59 1.13 -7.68 1.76
C LEU A 59 0.17 -6.89 0.88
N ARG A 60 0.29 -7.00 -0.45
CA ARG A 60 -0.60 -6.31 -1.39
C ARG A 60 -2.05 -6.75 -1.20
N ALA A 61 -2.31 -8.05 -1.07
CA ALA A 61 -3.65 -8.57 -0.83
C ALA A 61 -4.26 -8.06 0.49
N LEU A 62 -3.46 -7.95 1.54
CA LEU A 62 -3.89 -7.37 2.82
C LEU A 62 -4.22 -5.88 2.70
N LEU A 63 -3.43 -5.11 1.95
CA LEU A 63 -3.68 -3.70 1.69
C LEU A 63 -4.94 -3.48 0.86
N GLU A 64 -5.13 -4.26 -0.21
CA GLU A 64 -6.34 -4.24 -1.03
C GLU A 64 -7.59 -4.61 -0.20
N SER A 65 -7.47 -5.58 0.72
CA SER A 65 -8.55 -5.93 1.66
C SER A 65 -8.86 -4.80 2.65
N ALA A 66 -7.84 -4.12 3.17
CA ALA A 66 -8.01 -2.98 4.07
C ALA A 66 -8.70 -1.81 3.35
N LEU A 67 -8.32 -1.53 2.10
CA LEU A 67 -8.99 -0.53 1.25
C LEU A 67 -10.46 -0.88 1.02
N ALA A 68 -10.75 -2.14 0.68
CA ALA A 68 -12.12 -2.59 0.48
C ALA A 68 -12.99 -2.38 1.73
N GLN A 69 -12.45 -2.59 2.94
CA GLN A 69 -13.16 -2.35 4.20
C GLN A 69 -13.45 -0.87 4.46
N LEU A 70 -12.56 0.05 4.04
CA LEU A 70 -12.80 1.50 4.16
C LEU A 70 -13.86 2.00 3.18
N GLN A 71 -14.03 1.32 2.06
CA GLN A 71 -15.00 1.68 1.03
C GLN A 71 -16.40 1.10 1.28
N VAL A 72 -16.57 0.22 2.27
CA VAL A 72 -17.91 -0.27 2.66
C VAL A 72 -18.70 0.93 3.19
N PRO A 73 -19.78 1.35 2.51
CA PRO A 73 -20.62 2.42 3.00
C PRO A 73 -21.16 2.03 4.38
N ALA A 74 -21.22 2.97 5.31
CA ALA A 74 -21.91 2.79 6.59
C ALA A 74 -23.44 2.68 6.39
N GLU A 75 -23.91 1.72 5.59
CA GLU A 75 -25.32 1.36 5.48
C GLU A 75 -25.67 0.43 6.65
N SER A 76 -25.93 1.03 7.82
CA SER A 76 -26.85 0.52 8.86
C SER A 76 -26.76 1.32 10.15
N SER A 77 -26.78 2.65 10.07
CA SER A 77 -26.96 3.50 11.27
C SER A 77 -28.01 4.57 11.07
N THR A 78 -29.15 4.21 10.47
CA THR A 78 -30.41 4.94 10.62
C THR A 78 -31.60 3.99 10.41
N SER A 79 -32.12 3.44 11.50
CA SER A 79 -33.54 3.63 11.81
C SER A 79 -33.74 3.45 13.31
N HIS A 80 -33.84 4.59 13.98
CA HIS A 80 -34.64 4.73 15.19
C HIS A 80 -36.11 4.44 14.90
#